data_AF-A0A433V882-F1
#
_entry.id   AF-A0A433V882-F1
#
_cell.length_a   1.000
_cell.length_b   1.000
_cell.length_c   1.000
_cell.angle_alpha   90.00
_cell.angle_beta   90.00
_cell.angle_gamma   90.00
#
_symmetry.space_group_name_H-M   'P 1'
#
loop_
_entity.id
_entity.type
_entity.pdbx_description
1 polymer ?
#
loop_
_entity_poly.entity_id
_entity_poly.type
_entity_poly.pdbx_seq_one_letter_code
_entity_poly.pdbx_strand_id
1 'polypeptide(L)'
;MAYNIKVQNNYDGHVSVKRDYNKGSFTSSDVLGCATVEIGDKDSLRFVDIGDKPLGPGKATWGVVITSRSSVWVFRYEGGGVIELLINPDGTFSLKGNGGLDKI
;
A
#
# COMPACT_ATOMS: atom_id res chain seq x y z
N MET A 1 15.40 -0.77 6.42
CA MET A 1 15.23 -1.25 5.02
C MET A 1 14.06 -0.52 4.42
N ALA A 2 13.90 -0.58 3.10
CA ALA A 2 12.87 0.19 2.40
C ALA A 2 11.94 -0.73 1.60
N TYR A 3 10.67 -0.36 1.48
CA TYR A 3 9.64 -1.17 0.82
C TYR A 3 9.23 -0.55 -0.52
N ASN A 4 8.65 -1.36 -1.41
CA ASN A 4 8.08 -0.94 -2.68
C ASN A 4 6.57 -1.17 -2.70
N ILE A 5 5.82 -0.37 -3.47
CA ILE A 5 4.44 -0.71 -3.84
C ILE A 5 4.36 -1.07 -5.31
N LYS A 6 3.55 -2.07 -5.65
CA LYS A 6 3.10 -2.31 -7.01
C LYS A 6 1.64 -1.91 -7.10
N VAL A 7 1.32 -0.99 -8.01
CA VAL A 7 -0.05 -0.53 -8.23
C VAL A 7 -0.55 -1.15 -9.53
N GLN A 8 -1.68 -1.84 -9.44
CA GLN A 8 -2.48 -2.25 -10.57
C GLN A 8 -3.78 -1.46 -10.55
N ASN A 9 -3.96 -0.57 -11.53
CA ASN A 9 -5.18 0.23 -11.63
C ASN A 9 -6.13 -0.32 -12.69
N ASN A 10 -7.29 -0.85 -12.29
CA ASN A 10 -8.38 -1.18 -13.20
C ASN A 10 -9.56 -0.19 -13.14
N TYR A 11 -9.46 0.83 -12.27
CA TYR A 11 -10.46 1.89 -12.11
C TYR A 11 -10.35 2.93 -13.23
N ASP A 12 -11.50 3.33 -13.77
CA ASP A 12 -11.59 4.38 -14.82
C ASP A 12 -11.43 5.79 -14.27
N GLY A 13 -11.50 5.97 -12.95
CA GLY A 13 -11.26 7.25 -12.31
C GLY A 13 -9.78 7.53 -12.05
N HIS A 14 -9.52 8.72 -11.50
CA HIS A 14 -8.17 9.17 -11.18
C HIS A 14 -7.55 8.31 -10.07
N VAL A 15 -6.33 7.82 -10.30
CA VAL A 15 -5.51 7.15 -9.29
C VAL A 15 -4.13 7.77 -9.31
N SER A 16 -3.60 8.15 -8.15
CA SER A 16 -2.25 8.70 -8.06
C SER A 16 -1.46 8.21 -6.85
N VAL A 17 -0.16 7.98 -7.05
CA VAL A 17 0.84 7.66 -6.01
C VAL A 17 2.15 8.34 -6.39
N LYS A 18 2.39 9.57 -5.91
CA LYS A 18 3.49 10.45 -6.37
C LYS A 18 3.50 10.79 -7.88
N ARG A 19 2.71 10.08 -8.69
CA ARG A 19 2.44 10.20 -10.13
C ARG A 19 1.07 9.60 -10.43
N ASP A 20 0.50 9.90 -11.59
CA ASP A 20 -0.80 9.36 -12.02
C ASP A 20 -0.70 7.94 -12.59
N TYR A 21 -1.76 7.15 -12.40
CA TYR A 21 -1.91 5.79 -12.89
C TYR A 21 -3.21 5.70 -13.70
N ASN A 22 -3.09 5.63 -15.03
CA ASN A 22 -4.23 5.45 -15.92
C ASN A 22 -4.82 4.04 -15.77
N LYS A 23 -6.09 3.86 -16.17
CA LYS A 23 -6.71 2.53 -16.24
C LYS A 23 -5.86 1.57 -17.06
N GLY A 24 -5.69 0.34 -16.58
CA GLY A 24 -4.85 -0.69 -17.18
C GLY A 24 -3.35 -0.55 -16.84
N SER A 25 -2.94 0.48 -16.09
CA SER A 25 -1.56 0.63 -15.65
C SER A 25 -1.21 -0.45 -14.63
N PHE A 26 -0.04 -1.07 -14.84
CA PHE A 26 0.59 -1.97 -13.88
C PHE A 26 2.03 -1.51 -13.69
N THR A 27 2.35 -0.94 -12.53
CA THR A 27 3.70 -0.40 -12.30
C THR A 27 4.17 -0.69 -10.89
N SER A 28 5.43 -1.10 -10.77
CA SER A 28 6.17 -1.00 -9.52
C SER A 28 6.57 0.46 -9.32
N SER A 29 6.28 1.03 -8.15
CA SER A 29 6.91 2.28 -7.75
C SER A 29 8.37 2.04 -7.39
N ASP A 30 9.13 3.13 -7.38
CA ASP A 30 10.37 3.21 -6.61
C ASP A 30 10.12 2.97 -5.13
N VAL A 31 11.20 2.75 -4.38
CA VAL A 31 11.19 2.66 -2.92
C VAL A 31 10.31 3.76 -2.31
N LEU A 32 9.32 3.34 -1.52
CA LEU A 32 8.43 4.24 -0.81
C LEU A 32 8.84 4.34 0.66
N GLY A 33 8.88 5.57 1.16
CA GLY A 33 8.77 5.87 2.58
C GLY A 33 7.30 6.12 2.91
N CYS A 34 6.98 7.23 3.57
CA CYS A 34 5.59 7.65 3.72
C CYS A 34 5.01 8.11 2.36
N ALA A 35 3.80 7.67 2.04
CA ALA A 35 3.10 8.02 0.81
C ALA A 35 1.59 8.01 0.98
N THR A 36 0.89 8.70 0.09
CA THR A 36 -0.57 8.64 -0.01
C THR A 36 -0.93 8.19 -1.41
N VAL A 37 -1.88 7.25 -1.49
CA VAL A 37 -2.53 6.82 -2.73
C VAL A 37 -3.93 7.39 -2.73
N GLU A 38 -4.28 8.15 -3.76
CA GLU A 38 -5.63 8.66 -3.94
C GLU A 38 -6.34 7.81 -5.00
N ILE A 39 -7.57 7.39 -4.70
CA ILE A 39 -8.45 6.63 -5.61
C ILE A 39 -9.68 7.51 -5.88
N GLY A 40 -9.47 8.58 -6.65
CA GLY A 40 -10.48 9.58 -6.95
C GLY A 40 -11.24 10.06 -5.71
N ASP A 41 -12.57 10.03 -5.78
CA ASP A 41 -13.48 10.37 -4.69
C ASP A 41 -13.76 9.20 -3.72
N LYS A 42 -13.32 7.97 -4.06
CA LYS A 42 -13.68 6.72 -3.36
C LYS A 42 -12.95 6.55 -2.05
N ASP A 43 -11.63 6.59 -2.08
CA ASP A 43 -10.80 6.35 -0.89
C ASP A 43 -9.41 6.99 -1.03
N SER A 44 -8.69 7.02 0.08
CA SER A 44 -7.30 7.41 0.14
C SER A 44 -6.56 6.47 1.09
N LEU A 45 -5.45 5.90 0.62
CA LEU A 45 -4.59 5.02 1.39
C LEU A 45 -3.33 5.75 1.78
N ARG A 46 -3.13 5.95 3.07
CA ARG A 46 -1.91 6.52 3.61
C ARG A 46 -1.01 5.41 4.13
N PHE A 47 0.21 5.37 3.61
CA PHE A 47 1.28 4.49 3.99
C PHE A 47 2.25 5.26 4.87
N VAL A 48 2.51 4.74 6.07
CA VAL A 48 3.46 5.32 7.02
C VAL A 48 4.51 4.26 7.32
N ASP A 49 5.73 4.50 6.84
CA ASP A 49 6.88 3.68 7.22
C ASP A 49 7.18 3.91 8.70
N ILE A 50 7.19 2.82 9.47
CA ILE A 50 7.45 2.84 10.91
C ILE A 50 8.81 2.26 11.26
N GLY A 51 9.60 1.89 10.25
CA GLY A 51 10.90 1.27 10.46
C GLY A 51 10.80 -0.01 11.29
N ASP A 52 11.66 -0.12 12.29
CA ASP A 52 11.76 -1.26 13.20
C ASP A 52 10.81 -1.16 14.42
N LYS A 53 9.96 -0.13 14.47
CA LYS A 53 9.06 0.10 15.60
C LYS A 53 8.16 -1.12 15.81
N PRO A 54 8.08 -1.67 17.04
CA PRO A 54 7.21 -2.80 17.33
C PRO A 54 5.75 -2.35 17.25
N LEU A 55 4.96 -3.00 16.39
CA LEU A 55 3.51 -2.86 16.34
C LEU A 55 2.87 -4.26 16.33
N GLY A 56 2.29 -4.64 17.47
CA GLY A 56 1.60 -5.91 17.64
C GLY A 56 2.51 -7.15 17.65
N PRO A 57 1.92 -8.35 17.67
CA PRO A 57 2.66 -9.60 17.61
C PRO A 57 3.18 -9.83 16.18
N GLY A 58 4.49 -9.66 15.98
CA GLY A 58 5.13 -9.92 14.69
C GLY A 58 6.62 -10.18 14.87
N LYS A 59 7.14 -11.21 14.20
CA LYS A 59 8.57 -11.55 14.24
C LYS A 59 9.42 -10.76 13.25
N ALA A 60 8.78 -10.14 12.26
CA ALA A 60 9.46 -9.34 11.26
C ALA A 60 9.85 -7.96 11.81
N THR A 61 11.05 -7.51 11.48
CA THR A 61 11.72 -6.31 11.99
C THR A 61 11.05 -5.04 11.47
N TRP A 62 10.81 -4.95 10.17
CA TRP A 62 10.34 -3.72 9.52
C TRP A 62 8.82 -3.70 9.37
N GLY A 63 8.23 -2.50 9.32
CA GLY A 63 6.80 -2.40 9.03
C GLY A 63 6.32 -1.11 8.39
N VAL A 64 5.08 -1.16 7.94
CA VAL A 64 4.33 -0.04 7.36
C VAL A 64 2.92 -0.08 7.94
N VAL A 65 2.43 1.06 8.41
CA VAL A 65 1.02 1.24 8.77
C VAL A 65 0.29 1.79 7.55
N ILE A 66 -0.79 1.12 7.16
CA ILE A 66 -1.61 1.50 6.01
C ILE A 66 -2.98 1.89 6.55
N THR A 67 -3.43 3.11 6.30
CA THR A 67 -4.74 3.58 6.75
C THR A 67 -5.59 3.99 5.56
N SER A 68 -6.82 3.49 5.51
CA SER A 68 -7.90 3.97 4.63
C SER A 68 -8.95 4.72 5.45
N ARG A 69 -10.01 5.22 4.80
CA ARG A 69 -11.16 5.81 5.51
C ARG A 69 -11.85 4.86 6.50
N SER A 70 -11.82 3.55 6.25
CA SER A 70 -12.64 2.57 6.99
C SER A 70 -11.84 1.49 7.71
N SER A 71 -10.52 1.46 7.55
CA SER A 71 -9.71 0.30 7.93
C SER A 71 -8.25 0.66 8.09
N VAL A 72 -7.58 -0.05 9.01
CA VAL A 72 -6.14 0.05 9.24
C VAL A 72 -5.52 -1.32 9.01
N TRP A 73 -4.35 -1.34 8.39
CA TRP A 73 -3.53 -2.53 8.24
C TRP A 73 -2.12 -2.27 8.76
N VAL A 74 -1.49 -3.32 9.25
CA VAL A 74 -0.06 -3.37 9.54
C VAL A 74 0.57 -4.38 8.60
N PHE A 75 1.54 -3.90 7.82
CA PHE A 75 2.39 -4.74 7.00
C PHE A 75 3.74 -4.91 7.71
N ARG A 76 4.18 -6.14 7.94
CA ARG A 76 5.49 -6.47 8.52
C ARG A 76 6.30 -7.30 7.54
N TYR A 77 7.58 -6.97 7.38
CA TYR A 77 8.43 -7.63 6.40
C TYR A 77 9.88 -7.75 6.86
N GLU A 78 10.61 -8.65 6.19
CA GLU A 78 12.07 -8.79 6.28
C GLU A 78 12.70 -8.57 4.89
N GLY A 79 13.88 -7.97 4.84
CA GLY A 79 14.53 -7.66 3.57
C GLY A 79 13.81 -6.55 2.79
N GLY A 80 13.58 -6.76 1.48
CA GLY A 80 12.89 -5.82 0.60
C GLY A 80 11.38 -6.06 0.57
N GLY A 81 10.62 -5.32 1.40
CA GLY A 81 9.16 -5.43 1.46
C GLY A 81 8.48 -5.01 0.16
N VAL A 82 7.48 -5.75 -0.27
CA VAL A 82 6.66 -5.43 -1.44
C VAL A 82 5.20 -5.51 -1.05
N ILE A 83 4.49 -4.39 -1.22
CA ILE A 83 3.04 -4.32 -1.09
C ILE A 83 2.43 -4.24 -2.49
N GLU A 84 1.44 -5.06 -2.77
CA GLU A 84 0.71 -5.05 -4.03
C GLU A 84 -0.69 -4.47 -3.77
N LEU A 85 -0.97 -3.35 -4.42
CA LEU A 85 -2.25 -2.65 -4.38
C LEU A 85 -2.98 -2.88 -5.70
N LEU A 86 -4.06 -3.65 -5.62
CA LEU A 86 -5.00 -3.84 -6.73
C LEU A 86 -6.18 -2.89 -6.52
N ILE A 87 -6.46 -2.05 -7.51
CA ILE A 87 -7.65 -1.20 -7.55
C ILE A 87 -8.60 -1.78 -8.59
N ASN A 88 -9.81 -2.12 -8.14
CA ASN A 88 -10.85 -2.76 -8.93
C ASN A 88 -11.61 -1.75 -9.79
N PRO A 89 -12.35 -2.19 -10.83
CA PRO A 89 -13.13 -1.29 -11.69
C PRO A 89 -14.17 -0.43 -10.98
N ASP A 90 -14.64 -0.83 -9.81
CA ASP A 90 -15.60 -0.09 -8.98
C ASP A 90 -14.93 0.93 -8.02
N GLY A 91 -13.59 0.99 -8.02
CA GLY A 91 -12.80 1.83 -7.13
C GLY A 91 -12.56 1.25 -5.74
N THR A 92 -13.02 0.01 -5.47
CA THR A 92 -12.56 -0.75 -4.30
C THR A 92 -11.12 -1.20 -4.49
N PHE A 93 -10.46 -1.65 -3.41
CA PHE A 93 -9.08 -2.09 -3.48
C PHE A 93 -8.83 -3.37 -2.69
N SER A 94 -7.69 -4.00 -2.98
CA SER A 94 -7.17 -5.14 -2.24
C SER A 94 -5.67 -4.98 -2.05
N LEU A 95 -5.20 -5.33 -0.86
CA LEU A 95 -3.79 -5.29 -0.49
C LEU A 95 -3.27 -6.72 -0.35
N LYS A 96 -2.08 -6.96 -0.90
CA LYS A 96 -1.28 -8.17 -0.68
C LYS A 96 0.17 -7.76 -0.48
N GLY A 97 1.02 -8.69 -0.09
CA GLY A 97 2.46 -8.43 -0.05
C GLY A 97 3.26 -9.70 0.21
N ASN A 98 4.59 -9.57 0.13
CA ASN A 98 5.52 -10.66 0.46
C ASN A 98 5.82 -10.80 1.96
N GLY A 99 5.25 -9.92 2.78
CA GLY A 99 5.31 -9.94 4.25
C GLY A 99 3.98 -10.32 4.90
N GLY A 100 3.92 -10.24 6.22
CA GLY A 100 2.69 -10.38 6.98
C GLY A 100 1.84 -9.13 6.83
N LEU A 101 0.58 -9.28 6.41
CA LEU A 101 -0.36 -8.18 6.26
C LEU A 101 -1.60 -8.49 7.11
N ASP A 102 -1.77 -7.73 8.18
CA ASP A 102 -2.85 -7.92 9.14
C ASP A 102 -3.75 -6.69 9.17
N LYS A 103 -5.07 -6.91 9.11
CA LYS A 103 -6.08 -5.88 9.30
C LYS A 103 -6.41 -5.75 10.78
N ILE A 104 -6.42 -4.53 11.31
CA ILE A 104 -6.69 -4.22 12.73
C ILE A 104 -8.03 -3.49 12.87
#